data_AF-A0A7R9UVT6-F1
#
_entry.id   AF-A0A7R9UVT6-F1
#
_cell.length_a   1.000
_cell.length_b   1.000
_cell.length_c   1.000
_cell.angle_alpha   90.00
_cell.angle_beta   90.00
_cell.angle_gamma   90.00
#
_symmetry.space_group_name_H-M   'P 1'
#
loop_
_entity.id
_entity.type
_entity.pdbx_description
1 polymer ?
#
loop_
_entity_poly.entity_id
_entity_poly.type
_entity_poly.pdbx_seq_one_letter_code
_entity_poly.pdbx_strand_id
1 'polypeptide(L)'
;KALGAEECARVSLPPSQREDRMTRLCRQAIEQRVFMPPYPPPKEVAVDTTLALGPVGAMPVTPHVLIVASELSCFAKVACGVVCVNPGRLVKHMHGGTYALVHIHPSDSNATPNAQPTPTPTANALGDAPSARAAEADGHGAVKAPSGTEEEDESTSIASRTCVQIV
;
A
#
# COMPACT_ATOMS: atom_id res chain seq x y z
N LYS A 1 -1.70 -18.41 4.97
CA LYS A 1 -1.67 -19.72 4.28
C LYS A 1 -2.80 -19.91 3.27
N ALA A 2 -3.92 -19.17 3.36
CA ALA A 2 -5.14 -19.44 2.58
C ALA A 2 -4.94 -19.49 1.05
N LEU A 3 -4.85 -18.34 0.36
CA LEU A 3 -4.86 -18.32 -1.11
C LEU A 3 -3.62 -18.97 -1.75
N GLY A 4 -2.44 -18.72 -1.20
CA GLY A 4 -1.19 -19.21 -1.79
C GLY A 4 -1.06 -20.74 -1.79
N ALA A 5 -1.65 -21.44 -0.82
CA ALA A 5 -1.54 -22.90 -0.75
C ALA A 5 -2.37 -23.63 -1.81
N GLU A 6 -3.45 -23.00 -2.28
CA GLU A 6 -4.44 -23.61 -3.17
C GLU A 6 -4.42 -22.99 -4.59
N GLU A 7 -3.56 -21.99 -4.83
CA GLU A 7 -3.40 -21.37 -6.15
C GLU A 7 -2.66 -22.30 -7.12
N CYS A 8 -3.28 -22.52 -8.28
CA CYS A 8 -2.68 -23.18 -9.42
C CYS A 8 -2.52 -22.17 -10.57
N ALA A 9 -1.32 -22.09 -11.14
CA ALA A 9 -1.05 -21.25 -12.31
C ALA A 9 -0.56 -22.08 -13.49
N ARG A 10 -1.01 -21.71 -14.70
CA ARG A 10 -0.47 -22.29 -15.92
C ARG A 10 0.91 -21.70 -16.19
N VAL A 11 1.89 -22.59 -16.34
CA VAL A 11 3.29 -22.22 -16.54
C VAL A 11 3.69 -22.46 -17.99
N SER A 12 3.00 -21.81 -18.93
CA SER A 12 3.30 -21.96 -20.36
C SER A 12 4.37 -21.00 -20.88
N LEU A 13 4.68 -19.94 -20.12
CA LEU A 13 5.58 -18.87 -20.54
C LEU A 13 7.02 -19.10 -20.03
N PRO A 14 8.03 -18.64 -20.78
CA PRO A 14 9.42 -18.66 -20.32
C PRO A 14 9.58 -17.87 -19.00
N PRO A 15 10.57 -18.19 -18.15
CA PRO A 15 10.70 -17.59 -16.82
C PRO A 15 10.72 -16.07 -16.80
N SER A 16 11.32 -15.44 -17.82
CA SER A 16 11.39 -13.98 -17.96
C SER A 16 10.04 -13.30 -18.23
N GLN A 17 9.06 -14.04 -18.73
CA GLN A 17 7.71 -13.56 -19.03
C GLN A 17 6.67 -14.07 -18.04
N ARG A 18 7.09 -14.89 -17.07
CA ARG A 18 6.19 -15.38 -16.03
C ARG A 18 6.00 -14.28 -15.00
N GLU A 19 4.75 -14.02 -14.69
CA GLU A 19 4.43 -13.16 -13.59
C GLU A 19 4.88 -13.75 -12.24
N ASP A 20 5.41 -12.90 -11.37
CA ASP A 20 5.75 -13.27 -10.00
C ASP A 20 4.52 -13.82 -9.26
N ARG A 21 4.73 -14.91 -8.51
CA ARG A 21 3.65 -15.59 -7.79
C ARG A 21 2.93 -14.67 -6.82
N MET A 22 3.66 -13.80 -6.13
CA MET A 22 3.04 -12.90 -5.17
C MET A 22 2.17 -11.85 -5.85
N THR A 23 2.62 -11.34 -6.99
CA THR A 23 1.84 -10.40 -7.81
C THR A 23 0.53 -11.03 -8.30
N ARG A 24 0.56 -12.31 -8.71
CA ARG A 24 -0.66 -13.06 -9.06
C ARG A 24 -1.63 -13.21 -7.89
N LEU A 25 -1.13 -13.59 -6.70
CA LEU A 25 -1.96 -13.73 -5.50
C LEU A 25 -2.60 -12.40 -5.11
N CYS A 26 -1.85 -11.30 -5.19
CA CYS A 26 -2.38 -9.96 -4.95
C CYS A 26 -3.46 -9.58 -5.97
N ARG A 27 -3.24 -9.84 -7.27
CA ARG A 27 -4.27 -9.63 -8.30
C ARG A 27 -5.55 -10.38 -7.98
N GLN A 28 -5.44 -11.67 -7.64
CA GLN A 28 -6.61 -12.48 -7.31
C GLN A 28 -7.39 -11.88 -6.13
N ALA A 29 -6.71 -11.44 -5.07
CA ALA A 29 -7.39 -10.78 -3.95
C ALA A 29 -8.13 -9.50 -4.36
N ILE A 30 -7.52 -8.68 -5.22
CA ILE A 30 -8.11 -7.43 -5.71
C ILE A 30 -9.31 -7.70 -6.63
N GLU A 31 -9.17 -8.63 -7.57
CA GLU A 31 -10.21 -8.95 -8.56
C GLU A 31 -11.41 -9.65 -7.92
N GLN A 32 -11.19 -10.49 -6.91
CA GLN A 32 -12.28 -11.15 -6.19
C GLN A 32 -13.09 -10.20 -5.32
N ARG A 33 -12.60 -8.98 -5.03
CA ARG A 33 -13.30 -7.94 -4.26
C ARG A 33 -13.87 -8.44 -2.93
N VAL A 34 -13.22 -9.42 -2.31
CA VAL A 34 -13.61 -10.00 -1.02
C VAL A 34 -12.32 -10.23 -0.22
N PHE A 35 -12.34 -9.93 1.08
CA PHE A 35 -11.16 -10.03 1.94
C PHE A 35 -10.73 -11.48 2.21
N MET A 36 -11.66 -12.44 2.12
CA MET A 36 -11.40 -13.88 2.27
C MET A 36 -11.89 -14.68 1.04
N PRO A 37 -11.15 -14.66 -0.09
CA PRO A 37 -11.56 -15.34 -1.32
C PRO A 37 -11.65 -16.89 -1.28
N PRO A 38 -10.75 -17.62 -0.61
CA PRO A 38 -10.77 -19.09 -0.67
C PRO A 38 -12.05 -19.70 -0.10
N TYR A 39 -12.69 -20.57 -0.89
CA TYR A 39 -13.84 -21.34 -0.47
C TYR A 39 -13.65 -22.83 -0.85
N PRO A 40 -13.82 -23.76 0.10
CA PRO A 40 -14.15 -23.54 1.52
C PRO A 40 -13.05 -22.81 2.31
N PRO A 41 -13.37 -22.11 3.41
CA PRO A 41 -12.34 -21.51 4.27
C PRO A 41 -11.35 -22.55 4.81
N PRO A 42 -10.08 -22.17 5.05
CA PRO A 42 -9.09 -23.07 5.65
C PRO A 42 -9.58 -23.64 6.99
N LYS A 43 -9.29 -24.91 7.26
CA LYS A 43 -9.76 -25.61 8.48
C LYS A 43 -9.28 -24.97 9.78
N GLU A 44 -8.19 -24.22 9.71
CA GLU A 44 -7.59 -23.52 10.85
C GLU A 44 -8.32 -22.23 11.23
N VAL A 45 -9.25 -21.74 10.39
CA VAL A 45 -9.97 -20.49 10.60
C VAL A 45 -11.47 -20.76 10.60
N ALA A 46 -12.13 -20.50 11.74
CA ALA A 46 -13.59 -20.46 11.79
C ALA A 46 -14.08 -19.16 11.14
N VAL A 47 -14.68 -19.27 9.95
CA VAL A 47 -15.23 -18.14 9.21
C VAL A 47 -16.74 -18.31 9.11
N ASP A 48 -17.50 -17.28 9.51
CA ASP A 48 -18.90 -17.17 9.12
C ASP A 48 -18.96 -16.76 7.65
N THR A 49 -19.22 -17.74 6.78
CA THR A 49 -19.27 -17.53 5.33
C THR A 49 -20.37 -16.57 4.91
N THR A 50 -21.45 -16.44 5.69
CA THR A 50 -22.54 -15.52 5.40
C THR A 50 -22.09 -14.07 5.53
N LEU A 51 -21.31 -13.78 6.58
CA LEU A 51 -20.74 -12.46 6.80
C LEU A 51 -19.56 -12.18 5.88
N ALA A 52 -18.69 -13.17 5.66
CA ALA A 52 -17.49 -13.04 4.84
C ALA A 52 -17.79 -12.84 3.34
N LEU A 53 -18.89 -13.41 2.84
CA LEU A 53 -19.35 -13.20 1.46
C LEU A 53 -20.40 -12.07 1.35
N GLY A 54 -20.85 -11.54 2.50
CA GLY A 54 -21.77 -10.42 2.57
C GLY A 54 -21.06 -9.06 2.47
N PRO A 55 -21.79 -7.95 2.72
CA PRO A 55 -21.26 -6.59 2.62
C PRO A 55 -20.05 -6.32 3.52
N VAL A 56 -19.92 -7.03 4.64
CA VAL A 56 -18.84 -6.85 5.62
C VAL A 56 -17.52 -7.42 5.11
N GLY A 57 -17.55 -8.57 4.44
CA GLY A 57 -16.34 -9.18 3.86
C GLY A 57 -16.02 -8.70 2.44
N ALA A 58 -16.91 -7.92 1.83
CA ALA A 58 -16.70 -7.34 0.52
C ALA A 58 -15.77 -6.12 0.56
N MET A 59 -15.02 -5.94 -0.52
CA MET A 59 -14.16 -4.81 -0.77
C MET A 59 -14.96 -3.72 -1.49
N PRO A 60 -15.38 -2.63 -0.81
CA PRO A 60 -16.33 -1.66 -1.38
C PRO A 60 -15.74 -0.87 -2.56
N VAL A 61 -14.43 -0.68 -2.57
CA VAL A 61 -13.68 0.03 -3.62
C VAL A 61 -12.35 -0.67 -3.84
N THR A 62 -11.76 -0.56 -5.04
CA THR A 62 -10.36 -0.98 -5.22
C THR A 62 -9.47 -0.05 -4.39
N PRO A 63 -8.67 -0.57 -3.45
CA PRO A 63 -7.82 0.26 -2.61
C PRO A 63 -6.63 0.80 -3.42
N HIS A 64 -6.00 1.88 -2.95
CA HIS A 64 -4.72 2.35 -3.49
C HIS A 64 -3.56 1.57 -2.86
N VAL A 65 -3.71 1.20 -1.59
CA VAL A 65 -2.74 0.39 -0.83
C VAL A 65 -3.48 -0.76 -0.16
N LEU A 66 -3.00 -1.98 -0.40
CA LEU A 66 -3.52 -3.21 0.19
C LEU A 66 -2.45 -3.84 1.10
N ILE A 67 -2.71 -3.87 2.40
CA ILE A 67 -1.84 -4.54 3.37
C ILE A 67 -2.29 -6.00 3.49
N VAL A 68 -1.42 -6.94 3.13
CA VAL A 68 -1.67 -8.39 3.17
C VAL A 68 -0.75 -9.04 4.19
N ALA A 69 -1.10 -8.91 5.47
CA ALA A 69 -0.26 -9.41 6.56
C ALA A 69 -0.20 -10.94 6.55
N SER A 70 1.01 -11.51 6.47
CA SER A 70 1.15 -12.98 6.46
C SER A 70 2.48 -13.46 7.03
N GLU A 71 2.59 -14.78 7.20
CA GLU A 71 3.85 -15.47 7.57
C GLU A 71 4.85 -15.57 6.42
N LEU A 72 4.45 -15.19 5.20
CA LEU A 72 5.33 -15.17 4.04
C LEU A 72 6.40 -14.07 4.22
N SER A 73 7.50 -14.18 3.48
CA SER A 73 8.52 -13.13 3.43
C SER A 73 7.89 -11.76 3.12
N CYS A 74 8.41 -10.71 3.75
CA CYS A 74 7.93 -9.35 3.51
C CYS A 74 8.12 -8.97 2.03
N PHE A 75 7.17 -8.22 1.49
CA PHE A 75 7.25 -7.75 0.10
C PHE A 75 6.45 -6.46 -0.08
N ALA A 76 6.81 -5.71 -1.12
CA ALA A 76 5.99 -4.68 -1.73
C ALA A 76 5.91 -4.96 -3.24
N LYS A 77 4.69 -5.00 -3.79
CA LYS A 77 4.40 -5.28 -5.20
C LYS A 77 3.30 -4.36 -5.70
N VAL A 78 3.26 -4.12 -7.01
CA VAL A 78 2.14 -3.42 -7.64
C VAL A 78 1.34 -4.44 -8.46
N ALA A 79 0.05 -4.57 -8.18
CA ALA A 79 -0.86 -5.43 -8.92
C ALA A 79 -2.16 -4.65 -9.19
N CYS A 80 -2.61 -4.63 -10.45
CA CYS A 80 -3.84 -3.92 -10.85
C CYS A 80 -3.90 -2.45 -10.41
N GLY A 81 -2.76 -1.75 -10.40
CA GLY A 81 -2.67 -0.35 -9.94
C GLY A 81 -2.68 -0.16 -8.42
N VAL A 82 -2.72 -1.25 -7.65
CA VAL A 82 -2.72 -1.25 -6.18
C VAL A 82 -1.32 -1.55 -5.66
N VAL A 83 -0.86 -0.81 -4.65
CA VAL A 83 0.37 -1.12 -3.92
C VAL A 83 0.06 -2.17 -2.86
N CYS A 84 0.50 -3.40 -3.07
CA CYS A 84 0.32 -4.51 -2.14
C CYS A 84 1.54 -4.68 -1.25
N VAL A 85 1.35 -4.63 0.08
CA VAL A 85 2.42 -4.69 1.07
C VAL A 85 2.17 -5.84 2.03
N ASN A 86 3.11 -6.77 2.12
CA ASN A 86 3.18 -7.70 3.25
C ASN A 86 4.31 -7.24 4.19
N PRO A 87 3.99 -6.66 5.36
CA PRO A 87 5.01 -6.26 6.33
C PRO A 87 5.69 -7.46 7.01
N GLY A 88 5.15 -8.67 6.87
CA GLY A 88 5.56 -9.85 7.63
C GLY A 88 5.06 -9.80 9.08
N ARG A 89 5.58 -10.72 9.91
CA ARG A 89 5.33 -10.73 11.35
C ARG A 89 6.28 -9.77 12.07
N LEU A 90 5.79 -9.06 13.08
CA LEU A 90 6.62 -8.21 13.96
C LEU A 90 7.62 -9.02 14.80
N VAL A 91 7.30 -10.30 15.09
CA VAL A 91 8.15 -11.24 15.82
C VAL A 91 8.11 -12.59 15.10
N LYS A 92 9.27 -13.23 14.92
CA LYS A 92 9.40 -14.58 14.34
C LYS A 92 10.05 -15.51 15.34
N HIS A 93 9.26 -16.40 15.94
CA HIS A 93 9.71 -17.25 17.04
C HIS A 93 10.31 -16.43 18.18
N MET A 94 11.61 -16.58 18.43
CA MET A 94 12.37 -15.86 19.47
C MET A 94 13.11 -14.63 18.94
N HIS A 95 12.94 -14.26 17.67
CA HIS A 95 13.65 -13.15 17.04
C HIS A 95 12.70 -12.00 16.66
N GLY A 96 13.24 -10.79 16.61
CA GLY A 96 12.57 -9.64 16.01
C GLY A 96 12.22 -9.90 14.55
N GLY A 97 11.04 -9.44 14.15
CA GLY A 97 10.54 -9.55 12.79
C GLY A 97 10.66 -8.24 12.03
N THR A 98 9.66 -7.93 11.20
CA THR A 98 9.70 -6.79 10.28
C THR A 98 8.43 -5.94 10.40
N TYR A 99 8.52 -4.70 9.94
CA TYR A 99 7.41 -3.77 9.78
C TYR A 99 7.57 -3.03 8.45
N ALA A 100 6.51 -2.38 7.99
CA ALA A 100 6.54 -1.53 6.80
C ALA A 100 6.17 -0.10 7.20
N LEU A 101 6.82 0.88 6.57
CA LEU A 101 6.51 2.29 6.70
C LEU A 101 6.10 2.82 5.33
N VAL A 102 4.90 3.39 5.24
CA VAL A 102 4.31 3.86 3.99
C VAL A 102 4.13 5.37 4.08
N HIS A 103 4.84 6.10 3.22
CA HIS A 103 4.66 7.54 3.06
C HIS A 103 3.67 7.80 1.94
N ILE A 104 2.59 8.52 2.24
CA ILE A 104 1.56 8.91 1.28
C ILE A 104 1.63 10.43 1.14
N HIS A 105 1.89 10.89 -0.08
CA HIS A 105 1.84 12.31 -0.41
C HIS A 105 0.44 12.67 -0.92
N PRO A 106 -0.08 13.88 -0.61
CA PRO A 106 -1.29 14.38 -1.23
C PRO A 106 -1.12 14.42 -2.76
N SER A 107 -2.15 14.02 -3.49
CA SER A 107 -2.18 14.17 -4.94
C SER A 107 -2.33 15.66 -5.27
N ASP A 108 -1.37 16.26 -5.98
CA ASP A 108 -1.56 17.56 -6.59
C ASP A 108 -2.65 17.43 -7.65
N SER A 109 -3.85 17.94 -7.37
CA SER A 109 -5.02 17.87 -8.26
C SER A 109 -4.80 18.56 -9.62
N ASN A 110 -3.66 19.22 -9.81
CA ASN A 110 -3.28 19.95 -11.01
C ASN A 110 -2.00 19.41 -11.68
N ALA A 111 -1.44 18.28 -11.20
CA ALA A 111 -0.31 17.64 -11.86
C ALA A 111 -0.80 16.92 -13.12
N THR A 112 -0.65 17.58 -14.27
CA THR A 112 -0.76 16.95 -15.58
C THR A 112 0.13 15.71 -15.62
N PRO A 113 -0.31 14.58 -16.18
CA PRO A 113 0.50 13.37 -16.27
C PRO A 113 1.74 13.64 -17.15
N ASN A 114 2.82 14.00 -16.46
CA ASN A 114 4.23 14.02 -16.84
C ASN A 114 4.55 14.35 -18.32
N ALA A 115 4.97 15.60 -18.56
CA ALA A 115 5.85 15.89 -19.68
C ALA A 115 7.14 15.09 -19.51
N GLN A 116 7.44 14.24 -20.49
CA GLN A 116 8.65 13.41 -20.54
C GLN A 116 9.91 14.28 -20.29
N PRO A 117 10.80 13.92 -19.34
CA PRO A 117 12.00 14.70 -19.10
C PRO A 117 12.86 14.69 -20.37
N THR A 118 13.04 15.87 -20.96
CA THR A 118 13.90 16.07 -22.13
C THR A 118 15.34 15.83 -21.71
N PRO A 119 16.13 14.99 -22.40
CA PRO A 119 17.54 14.79 -22.04
C PRO A 119 18.32 16.08 -22.32
N THR A 120 18.75 16.75 -21.27
CA THR A 120 19.68 17.89 -21.36
C THR A 120 21.11 17.34 -21.42
N PRO A 121 21.96 17.73 -22.39
CA PRO A 121 23.31 17.19 -22.52
C PRO A 121 24.27 17.84 -21.50
N THR A 122 25.07 16.96 -20.88
CA THR A 122 26.39 17.09 -20.24
C THR A 122 26.97 18.49 -19.94
N ALA A 123 27.35 18.69 -18.68
CA ALA A 123 28.62 19.33 -18.33
C ALA A 123 29.16 18.81 -16.99
N ASN A 124 30.30 18.10 -17.06
CA ASN A 124 31.15 17.79 -15.92
C ASN A 124 31.72 19.09 -15.34
N ALA A 125 31.64 19.30 -14.03
CA ALA A 125 32.61 20.12 -13.30
C ALA A 125 32.64 19.74 -11.81
N LEU A 126 33.82 19.29 -11.42
CA LEU A 126 34.36 19.00 -10.10
C LEU A 126 34.35 20.27 -9.21
N GLY A 127 34.09 20.14 -7.91
CA GLY A 127 34.28 21.25 -6.96
C GLY A 127 33.78 20.98 -5.53
N ASP A 128 34.72 20.59 -4.68
CA ASP A 128 34.88 20.61 -3.22
C ASP A 128 33.78 21.07 -2.20
N ALA A 129 33.87 20.40 -1.04
CA ALA A 129 33.21 20.48 0.27
C ALA A 129 33.18 21.88 0.96
N PRO A 130 32.65 22.13 2.20
CA PRO A 130 32.38 21.19 3.30
C PRO A 130 31.16 21.45 4.24
N SER A 131 31.10 20.56 5.25
CA SER A 131 30.22 20.42 6.42
C SER A 131 30.17 21.60 7.41
N ALA A 132 28.98 21.88 7.97
CA ALA A 132 28.71 22.48 9.29
C ALA A 132 27.24 22.18 9.68
N ARG A 133 26.93 21.32 10.66
CA ARG A 133 26.90 21.49 12.13
C ARG A 133 25.74 22.38 12.64
N ALA A 134 24.83 21.70 13.34
CA ALA A 134 23.85 22.07 14.38
C ALA A 134 23.66 23.54 14.79
N ALA A 135 22.39 23.94 14.89
CA ALA A 135 21.92 24.93 15.85
C ALA A 135 20.50 24.57 16.33
N GLU A 136 20.38 24.28 17.62
CA GLU A 136 19.13 24.28 18.39
C GLU A 136 18.69 25.73 18.64
N ALA A 137 17.38 26.00 18.64
CA ALA A 137 16.82 27.15 19.33
C ALA A 137 15.35 26.89 19.70
N ASP A 138 15.15 26.87 21.02
CA ASP A 138 13.92 26.90 21.80
C ASP A 138 13.05 28.13 21.44
N GLY A 139 11.74 28.02 21.62
CA GLY A 139 10.83 29.13 21.28
C GLY A 139 9.36 28.84 21.53
N HIS A 140 8.99 28.77 22.81
CA HIS A 140 7.60 28.77 23.29
C HIS A 140 6.88 30.08 22.90
N GLY A 141 5.75 29.96 22.19
CA GLY A 141 4.89 31.10 21.84
C GLY A 141 3.46 30.67 21.57
N ALA A 142 2.62 30.74 22.61
CA ALA A 142 1.18 30.53 22.53
C ALA A 142 0.49 31.69 21.79
N VAL A 143 -0.30 31.41 20.74
CA VAL A 143 -1.23 32.38 20.14
C VAL A 143 -2.55 31.69 19.75
N LYS A 144 -3.56 31.96 20.58
CA LYS A 144 -4.96 32.32 20.29
C LYS A 144 -5.71 31.58 19.17
N ALA A 145 -6.72 30.81 19.59
CA ALA A 145 -7.79 30.30 18.74
C ALA A 145 -8.73 31.42 18.25
N PRO A 146 -9.14 31.42 16.97
CA PRO A 146 -10.38 32.00 16.53
C PRO A 146 -11.45 30.92 16.35
N SER A 147 -12.56 31.15 17.04
CA SER A 147 -13.88 30.60 16.74
C SER A 147 -14.30 30.99 15.31
N GLY A 148 -14.57 30.00 14.48
CA GLY A 148 -15.20 30.15 13.17
C GLY A 148 -16.02 28.91 12.88
N THR A 149 -17.34 29.10 12.78
CA THR A 149 -18.27 28.11 12.26
C THR A 149 -18.08 28.03 10.75
N GLU A 150 -17.46 26.96 10.28
CA GLU A 150 -17.39 26.62 8.85
C GLU A 150 -18.13 25.30 8.67
N GLU A 151 -19.37 25.39 8.17
CA GLU A 151 -20.03 24.27 7.51
C GLU A 151 -19.25 24.00 6.22
N GLU A 152 -18.34 23.02 6.29
CA GLU A 152 -17.58 22.58 5.12
C GLU A 152 -18.37 21.55 4.32
N ASP A 153 -18.52 21.88 3.04
CA ASP A 153 -19.18 21.14 1.96
C ASP A 153 -18.59 19.72 1.80
N GLU A 154 -19.25 18.72 2.41
CA GLU A 154 -18.86 17.30 2.43
C GLU A 154 -18.90 16.62 1.04
N SER A 155 -19.35 17.33 0.02
CA SER A 155 -19.67 16.81 -1.31
C SER A 155 -18.46 16.73 -2.27
N THR A 156 -17.41 17.54 -2.03
CA THR A 156 -16.28 17.70 -2.98
C THR A 156 -14.97 17.05 -2.46
N SER A 157 -14.95 16.53 -1.23
CA SER A 157 -13.76 16.00 -0.54
C SER A 157 -13.46 14.51 -0.80
N ILE A 158 -14.29 13.80 -1.57
CA ILE A 158 -14.12 12.35 -1.81
C ILE A 158 -13.05 12.06 -2.89
N ALA A 159 -12.82 12.98 -3.83
CA ALA A 159 -12.04 12.72 -5.04
C ALA A 159 -10.51 12.53 -4.81
N SER A 160 -9.97 12.90 -3.64
CA SER A 160 -8.53 12.81 -3.35
C SER A 160 -8.17 11.91 -2.14
N ARG A 161 -9.13 11.10 -1.65
CA ARG A 161 -8.87 10.24 -0.47
C ARG A 161 -8.12 8.97 -0.85
N THR A 162 -6.89 8.84 -0.36
CA THR A 162 -6.13 7.58 -0.46
C THR A 162 -6.81 6.52 0.41
N CYS A 163 -7.54 5.60 -0.22
CA CYS A 163 -8.07 4.40 0.43
C CYS A 163 -6.95 3.37 0.71
N VAL A 164 -6.71 3.09 1.99
CA VAL A 164 -5.85 2.01 2.47
C VAL A 164 -6.72 0.93 3.08
N GLN A 165 -6.52 -0.33 2.68
CA GLN A 165 -7.24 -1.47 3.22
C GLN A 165 -6.26 -2.51 3.77
N ILE A 166 -6.61 -3.09 4.92
CA ILE A 166 -5.82 -4.11 5.62
C ILE A 166 -6.62 -5.41 5.61
N VAL A 167 -5.97 -6.48 5.18
CA VAL A 167 -6.48 -7.87 5.14
C VAL A 167 -5.75 -8.72 6.16
#